data_AF-A0A1T3NT27-F1
#
_entry.id   AF-A0A1T3NT27-F1
#
_cell.length_a   1.000
_cell.length_b   1.000
_cell.length_c   1.000
_cell.angle_alpha   90.00
_cell.angle_beta   90.00
_cell.angle_gamma   90.00
#
_symmetry.space_group_name_H-M   'P 1'
#
loop_
_entity.id
_entity.type
_entity.pdbx_description
1 polymer ?
#
loop_
_entity_poly.entity_id
_entity_poly.type
_entity_poly.pdbx_seq_one_letter_code
_entity_poly.pdbx_strand_id
1 'polypeptide(L)'
;MDLRVLGRSYEAIADELGYYDASGAKKAVDRALVRRAAEQQDDRAMLRQRELDLIDHCIRGLAAGIHSGVPRAIEVALKASERRARLLGLDEPVRADVRVTDELTAQVMQLADELAEQADQAAAERDT
;
A
#
# COMPACT_ATOMS: atom_id res chain seq x y z
N MET A 1 -8.07 -1.92 -25.80
CA MET A 1 -6.96 -0.95 -25.85
C MET A 1 -7.43 0.33 -25.19
N ASP A 2 -6.74 0.82 -24.15
CA ASP A 2 -7.18 1.99 -23.36
C ASP A 2 -7.14 3.27 -24.20
N LEU A 3 -8.30 3.84 -24.53
CA LEU A 3 -8.41 5.09 -25.33
C LEU A 3 -7.76 6.31 -24.63
N ARG A 4 -7.43 6.20 -23.34
CA ARG A 4 -6.63 7.18 -22.59
C ARG A 4 -5.14 7.18 -22.92
N VAL A 5 -4.58 6.04 -23.37
CA VAL A 5 -3.16 5.93 -23.76
C VAL A 5 -2.87 6.71 -25.06
N LEU A 6 -3.92 7.00 -25.84
CA LEU A 6 -3.85 7.76 -27.10
C LEU A 6 -4.09 9.27 -26.93
N GLY A 7 -4.30 9.76 -25.71
CA GLY A 7 -4.53 11.19 -25.45
C GLY A 7 -5.83 11.76 -26.03
N ARG A 8 -6.84 10.94 -26.35
CA ARG A 8 -8.13 11.40 -26.87
C ARG A 8 -9.03 11.99 -25.77
N SER A 9 -9.82 13.01 -26.12
CA SER A 9 -10.82 13.59 -25.23
C SER A 9 -12.00 12.63 -24.99
N TYR A 10 -12.73 12.82 -23.88
CA TYR A 10 -13.92 11.99 -23.59
C TYR A 10 -15.05 12.18 -24.61
N GLU A 11 -15.10 13.33 -25.29
CA GLU A 11 -16.04 13.60 -26.39
C GLU A 11 -15.72 12.71 -27.59
N ALA A 12 -14.45 12.65 -28.02
CA ALA A 12 -14.03 11.77 -29.11
C ALA A 12 -14.27 10.29 -28.77
N ILE A 13 -14.10 9.90 -27.50
CA ILE A 13 -14.41 8.56 -27.01
C ILE A 13 -15.93 8.30 -27.04
N ALA A 14 -16.74 9.31 -26.73
CA ALA A 14 -18.19 9.19 -26.79
C ALA A 14 -18.67 8.97 -28.24
N ASP A 15 -18.17 9.76 -29.17
CA ASP A 15 -18.50 9.63 -30.60
C ASP A 15 -18.05 8.28 -31.17
N GLU A 16 -16.84 7.83 -30.82
CA GLU A 16 -16.27 6.57 -31.33
C GLU A 16 -16.96 5.32 -30.76
N LEU A 17 -17.38 5.36 -29.49
CA LEU A 17 -18.01 4.22 -28.81
C LEU A 17 -19.54 4.31 -28.74
N GLY A 18 -20.14 5.36 -29.32
CA GLY A 18 -21.59 5.57 -29.36
C GLY A 18 -22.22 5.93 -28.01
N TYR A 19 -21.48 6.62 -27.13
CA TYR A 19 -22.08 7.20 -25.92
C TYR A 19 -22.79 8.50 -26.24
N TYR A 20 -23.89 8.76 -25.52
CA TYR A 20 -24.69 9.98 -25.67
C TYR A 20 -23.91 11.26 -25.38
N ASP A 21 -22.98 11.20 -24.41
CA ASP A 21 -22.18 12.35 -24.00
C ASP A 21 -20.81 11.95 -23.42
N ALA A 22 -19.94 12.95 -23.30
CA ALA A 22 -18.61 12.82 -22.70
C ALA A 22 -18.66 12.34 -21.23
N SER A 23 -19.73 12.66 -20.50
CA SER A 23 -19.91 12.24 -19.10
C SER A 23 -20.13 10.73 -19.00
N GLY A 24 -20.95 10.16 -19.88
CA GLY A 24 -21.17 8.72 -20.01
C GLY A 24 -19.90 7.98 -20.40
N ALA A 25 -19.15 8.51 -21.37
CA ALA A 25 -17.85 7.97 -21.78
C ALA A 25 -16.83 8.00 -20.63
N LYS A 26 -16.70 9.13 -19.91
CA LYS A 26 -15.82 9.24 -18.74
C LYS A 26 -16.16 8.20 -17.68
N LYS A 27 -17.43 8.05 -17.30
CA LYS A 27 -17.87 7.06 -16.31
C LYS A 27 -17.57 5.62 -16.75
N ALA A 28 -17.69 5.32 -18.04
CA ALA A 28 -17.34 4.01 -18.57
C ALA A 28 -15.83 3.74 -18.50
N VAL A 29 -15.01 4.73 -18.86
CA VAL A 29 -13.54 4.67 -18.72
C VAL A 29 -13.15 4.49 -17.25
N ASP A 30 -13.69 5.29 -16.34
CA ASP A 30 -13.39 5.20 -14.90
C ASP A 30 -13.71 3.79 -14.37
N ARG A 31 -14.87 3.22 -14.72
CA ARG A 31 -15.23 1.83 -14.35
C ARG A 31 -14.28 0.79 -14.95
N ALA A 32 -13.87 0.96 -16.21
CA ALA A 32 -12.94 0.05 -16.87
C ALA A 32 -11.55 0.09 -16.20
N LEU A 33 -11.10 1.27 -15.80
CA LEU A 33 -9.84 1.45 -15.06
C LEU A 33 -9.90 0.80 -13.68
N VAL A 34 -10.98 1.00 -12.92
CA VAL A 34 -11.18 0.34 -11.61
C VAL A 34 -11.21 -1.17 -11.77
N ARG A 35 -11.95 -1.69 -12.77
CA ARG A 35 -12.02 -3.13 -13.04
C ARG A 35 -10.64 -3.69 -13.40
N ARG A 36 -9.91 -3.05 -14.31
CA ARG A 36 -8.54 -3.45 -14.67
C ARG A 36 -7.60 -3.42 -13.47
N ALA A 37 -7.71 -2.40 -12.61
CA ALA A 37 -6.91 -2.33 -11.39
C ALA A 37 -7.22 -3.50 -10.45
N ALA A 38 -8.49 -3.88 -10.29
CA ALA A 38 -8.89 -5.05 -9.51
C ALA A 38 -8.40 -6.37 -10.12
N GLU A 39 -8.59 -6.57 -11.43
CA GLU A 39 -8.06 -7.75 -12.16
C GLU A 39 -6.53 -7.86 -12.02
N GLN A 40 -5.81 -6.74 -12.15
CA GLN A 40 -4.36 -6.70 -11.93
C GLN A 40 -3.98 -6.99 -10.48
N GLN A 41 -4.77 -6.55 -9.50
CA GLN A 41 -4.54 -6.87 -8.08
C GLN A 41 -4.71 -8.37 -7.83
N ASP A 42 -5.75 -8.98 -8.39
CA ASP A 42 -6.01 -10.42 -8.30
C ASP A 42 -4.88 -11.22 -8.96
N ASP A 43 -4.46 -10.85 -10.17
CA ASP A 43 -3.32 -11.46 -10.86
C ASP A 43 -2.04 -11.39 -10.03
N ARG A 44 -1.77 -10.23 -9.42
CA ARG A 44 -0.60 -10.05 -8.53
C ARG A 44 -0.71 -10.92 -7.28
N ALA A 45 -1.90 -11.06 -6.70
CA ALA A 45 -2.11 -11.94 -5.55
C ALA A 45 -1.89 -13.42 -5.92
N MET A 46 -2.39 -13.87 -7.08
CA MET A 46 -2.17 -15.23 -7.57
C MET A 46 -0.69 -15.52 -7.86
N LEU A 47 0.04 -14.57 -8.47
CA LEU A 47 1.48 -14.69 -8.70
C LEU A 47 2.25 -14.76 -7.38
N ARG A 48 1.89 -13.92 -6.40
CA ARG A 48 2.46 -13.98 -5.05
C ARG A 48 2.23 -15.36 -4.42
N GLN A 49 1.02 -15.88 -4.50
CA GLN A 49 0.69 -17.19 -3.91
C GLN A 49 1.49 -18.33 -4.55
N ARG A 50 1.61 -18.36 -5.88
CA ARG A 50 2.42 -19.36 -6.59
C ARG A 50 3.89 -19.34 -6.16
N GLU A 51 4.46 -18.15 -5.98
CA GLU A 51 5.84 -18.00 -5.52
C GLU A 51 6.00 -18.51 -4.08
N LEU A 52 5.03 -18.23 -3.20
CA LEU A 52 5.02 -18.76 -1.83
C LEU A 52 4.95 -20.29 -1.82
N ASP A 53 4.10 -20.89 -2.64
CA ASP A 53 3.96 -22.35 -2.75
C ASP A 53 5.27 -23.00 -3.25
N LEU A 54 5.95 -22.37 -4.21
CA LEU A 54 7.26 -22.81 -4.70
C LEU A 54 8.32 -22.74 -3.61
N ILE A 55 8.36 -21.64 -2.85
CA ILE A 55 9.27 -21.47 -1.72
C ILE A 55 9.02 -22.56 -0.66
N ASP A 56 7.76 -22.82 -0.31
CA ASP A 56 7.39 -23.85 0.66
C ASP A 56 7.72 -25.27 0.17
N HIS A 57 7.63 -25.51 -1.14
CA HIS A 57 8.11 -26.76 -1.75
C HIS A 57 9.63 -26.90 -1.60
N CYS A 58 10.41 -25.87 -1.92
CA CYS A 58 11.87 -25.88 -1.81
C CYS A 58 12.33 -26.08 -0.35
N ILE A 59 11.73 -25.38 0.61
CA ILE A 59 12.07 -25.53 2.04
C ILE A 59 11.77 -26.96 2.52
N ARG A 60 10.63 -27.55 2.11
CA ARG A 60 10.32 -28.95 2.42
C ARG A 60 11.36 -29.91 1.84
N GLY A 61 11.86 -29.66 0.64
CA GLY A 61 12.95 -30.44 0.03
C GLY A 61 14.27 -30.38 0.83
N LEU A 62 14.52 -29.29 1.55
CA LEU A 62 15.70 -29.10 2.39
C LEU A 62 15.53 -29.69 3.80
N ALA A 63 14.34 -30.17 4.17
CA ALA A 63 14.01 -30.55 5.54
C ALA A 63 15.01 -31.53 6.14
N ALA A 64 15.39 -32.59 5.41
CA ALA A 64 16.36 -33.58 5.91
C ALA A 64 17.71 -32.94 6.25
N GLY A 65 18.23 -32.08 5.37
CA GLY A 65 19.50 -31.36 5.57
C GLY A 65 19.44 -30.36 6.72
N ILE A 66 18.30 -29.68 6.90
CA ILE A 66 18.08 -28.78 8.04
C ILE A 66 18.08 -29.57 9.36
N HIS A 67 17.32 -30.67 9.43
CA HIS A 67 17.24 -31.52 10.61
C HIS A 67 18.61 -32.13 10.98
N SER A 68 19.41 -32.48 9.98
CA SER A 68 20.76 -33.01 10.20
C SER A 68 21.82 -31.93 10.42
N GLY A 69 21.46 -30.65 10.46
CA GLY A 69 22.39 -29.55 10.73
C GLY A 69 23.32 -29.19 9.57
N VAL A 70 22.98 -29.53 8.32
CA VAL A 70 23.80 -29.19 7.15
C VAL A 70 23.81 -27.66 6.97
N PRO A 71 24.97 -26.98 7.11
CA PRO A 71 25.00 -25.52 7.13
C PRO A 71 24.42 -24.88 5.88
N ARG A 72 24.69 -25.48 4.71
CA ARG A 72 24.18 -24.98 3.43
C ARG A 72 22.66 -25.09 3.33
N ALA A 73 22.05 -26.16 3.85
CA ALA A 73 20.60 -26.33 3.83
C ALA A 73 19.92 -25.28 4.72
N ILE A 74 20.48 -25.02 5.90
CA ILE A 74 20.00 -24.00 6.83
C ILE A 74 20.13 -22.60 6.22
N GLU A 75 21.28 -22.27 5.62
CA GLU A 75 21.51 -20.98 4.96
C GLU A 75 20.50 -20.72 3.83
N VAL A 76 20.26 -21.72 2.97
CA VAL A 76 19.29 -21.60 1.88
C VAL A 76 17.87 -21.47 2.43
N ALA A 77 17.52 -22.21 3.49
CA ALA A 77 16.21 -22.09 4.14
C ALA A 77 15.99 -20.70 4.75
N LEU A 78 17.00 -20.10 5.38
CA LEU A 78 16.92 -18.73 5.91
C LEU A 78 16.69 -17.72 4.79
N LYS A 79 17.44 -17.81 3.68
CA LYS A 79 17.26 -16.95 2.50
C LYS A 79 15.87 -17.09 1.88
N ALA A 80 15.34 -18.31 1.83
CA ALA A 80 13.99 -18.59 1.36
C ALA A 80 12.94 -17.94 2.29
N SER A 81 13.12 -18.05 3.61
CA SER A 81 12.26 -17.41 4.61
C SER A 81 12.27 -15.88 4.53
N GLU A 82 13.42 -15.25 4.32
CA GLU A 82 13.52 -13.80 4.08
C GLU A 82 12.75 -13.37 2.83
N ARG A 83 12.82 -14.15 1.75
CA ARG A 83 12.02 -13.87 0.54
C ARG A 83 10.53 -14.00 0.81
N ARG A 84 10.12 -14.99 1.61
CA ARG A 84 8.74 -15.20 2.05
C ARG A 84 8.23 -14.01 2.88
N ALA A 85 9.03 -13.54 3.83
CA ALA A 85 8.72 -12.40 4.67
C ALA A 85 8.56 -11.11 3.83
N ARG A 86 9.44 -10.86 2.86
CA ARG A 86 9.29 -9.76 1.89
C ARG A 86 8.03 -9.85 1.03
N LEU A 87 7.66 -11.04 0.54
CA LEU A 87 6.44 -11.21 -0.28
C LEU A 87 5.15 -10.95 0.52
N LEU A 88 5.20 -11.21 1.83
CA LEU A 88 4.08 -11.05 2.78
C LEU A 88 4.10 -9.67 3.48
N GLY A 89 5.15 -8.88 3.33
CA GLY A 89 5.31 -7.59 4.01
C GLY A 89 5.65 -7.69 5.50
N LEU A 90 6.14 -8.84 5.99
CA LEU A 90 6.44 -9.06 7.41
C LEU A 90 7.67 -8.26 7.89
N ASP A 91 8.57 -7.92 6.97
CA ASP A 91 9.78 -7.13 7.25
C ASP A 91 9.60 -5.63 6.95
N GLU A 92 8.43 -5.24 6.45
CA GLU A 92 8.17 -3.86 6.06
C GLU A 92 7.90 -3.04 7.33
N PRO A 93 8.57 -1.88 7.53
CA PRO A 93 8.29 -1.05 8.69
C PRO A 93 6.82 -0.69 8.69
N VAL A 94 6.14 -0.86 9.84
CA VAL A 94 4.73 -0.48 10.00
C VAL A 94 4.63 1.01 9.69
N ARG A 95 4.22 1.34 8.45
CA ARG A 95 3.95 2.72 8.06
C ARG A 95 2.67 3.12 8.76
N ALA A 96 2.79 3.92 9.82
CA ALA A 96 1.64 4.63 10.34
C ALA A 96 1.18 5.61 9.25
N ASP A 97 -0.01 5.38 8.67
CA ASP A 97 -0.69 6.38 7.83
C ASP A 97 -1.20 7.48 8.77
N VAL A 98 -0.33 8.42 9.12
CA VAL A 98 -0.70 9.60 9.89
C VAL A 98 -1.37 10.58 8.93
N ARG A 99 -2.69 10.44 8.78
CA ARG A 99 -3.49 11.45 8.10
C ARG A 99 -3.64 12.64 9.04
N VAL A 100 -3.09 13.78 8.62
CA VAL A 100 -3.43 15.06 9.23
C VAL A 100 -4.85 15.38 8.80
N THR A 101 -5.80 15.20 9.71
CA THR A 101 -7.17 15.67 9.53
C THR A 101 -7.24 17.12 9.96
N ASP A 102 -8.18 17.86 9.39
CA ASP A 102 -8.45 19.25 9.81
C ASP A 102 -8.78 19.30 11.31
N GLU A 103 -9.44 18.25 11.81
CA GLU A 103 -9.76 18.07 13.23
C GLU A 103 -8.52 17.86 14.11
N LEU A 104 -7.55 17.07 13.64
CA LEU A 104 -6.27 16.91 14.33
C LEU A 104 -5.48 18.22 14.36
N THR A 105 -5.57 19.00 13.28
CA THR A 105 -4.92 20.31 13.18
C THR A 105 -5.50 21.30 14.18
N ALA A 106 -6.84 21.34 14.31
CA ALA A 106 -7.52 22.17 15.28
C ALA A 106 -7.15 21.81 16.73
N GLN A 107 -7.07 20.51 17.05
CA GLN A 107 -6.68 20.04 18.38
C GLN A 107 -5.23 20.41 18.72
N VAL A 108 -4.31 20.33 17.75
CA VAL A 108 -2.90 20.76 17.96
C VAL A 108 -2.81 22.26 18.22
N MET A 109 -3.59 23.07 17.52
CA MET A 109 -3.61 24.52 17.74
C MET A 109 -4.18 24.89 19.12
N GLN A 110 -5.28 24.26 19.53
CA GLN A 110 -5.85 24.47 20.86
C GLN A 110 -4.85 24.13 21.97
N LEU A 111 -4.16 22.99 21.84
CA LEU A 111 -3.17 22.58 22.82
C LEU A 111 -1.96 23.53 22.87
N ALA A 112 -1.56 24.10 21.72
CA ALA A 112 -0.49 25.08 21.66
C ALA A 112 -0.86 26.39 22.37
N ASP A 113 -2.10 26.84 22.21
CA ASP A 113 -2.61 28.04 22.88
C ASP A 113 -2.71 27.83 24.40
N GLU A 114 -3.23 26.68 24.85
CA GLU A 114 -3.29 26.33 26.28
C GLU A 114 -1.91 26.29 26.93
N LEU A 115 -0.91 25.74 26.24
CA LEU A 115 0.47 25.69 26.74
C LEU A 115 1.11 27.09 26.80
N ALA A 116 0.78 27.99 25.88
CA ALA A 116 1.25 29.37 25.91
C ALA A 116 0.66 30.13 27.12
N GLU A 117 -0.65 29.98 27.37
CA GLU A 117 -1.30 30.58 28.53
C GLU A 117 -0.73 30.07 29.86
N GLN A 118 -0.45 28.77 29.95
CA GLN A 118 0.20 28.19 31.13
C GLN A 118 1.63 28.70 31.34
N ALA A 119 2.38 28.91 30.25
CA ALA A 119 3.72 29.48 30.32
C ALA A 119 3.70 30.93 30.82
N ASP A 120 2.74 31.73 30.35
CA ASP A 120 2.56 33.12 30.79
C ASP A 120 2.09 33.21 32.25
N GLN A 121 1.19 32.33 32.68
CA GLN A 121 0.78 32.23 34.09
C GLN A 121 1.94 31.82 34.99
N ALA A 122 2.74 30.82 34.58
CA ALA A 122 3.92 30.38 35.32
C ALA A 122 5.03 31.45 35.36
N ALA A 123 5.11 32.33 34.36
CA ALA A 123 6.02 33.48 34.37
C ALA A 123 5.52 34.58 35.33
N ALA A 124 4.21 34.86 35.34
CA ALA A 124 3.60 35.83 36.23
C ALA A 124 3.69 35.42 37.71
N GLU A 125 3.55 34.13 38.02
CA GLU A 125 3.70 33.60 39.39
C GLU A 125 5.15 33.60 39.89
N ARG A 126 6.14 33.72 39.00
CA ARG A 126 7.58 33.80 39.36
C ARG A 126 8.05 35.22 39.68
N ASP A 127 7.31 36.24 39.22
CA ASP A 127 7.61 37.66 39.45
C ASP A 127 6.85 38.26 40.66
N THR A 128 6.08 37.45 41.39
CA THR A 128 5.43 37.79 42.68
C THR A 128 6.14 37.15 43.86
#